data_AF-A0A2U1XVH8-F1
#
_entry.id   AF-A0A2U1XVH8-F1
#
_cell.length_a   1.000
_cell.length_b   1.000
_cell.length_c   1.000
_cell.angle_alpha   90.00
_cell.angle_beta   90.00
_cell.angle_gamma   90.00
#
_symmetry.space_group_name_H-M   'P 1'
#
loop_
_entity.id
_entity.type
_entity.pdbx_description
1 polymer ?
#
loop_
_entity_poly.entity_id
_entity_poly.type
_entity_poly.pdbx_seq_one_letter_code
_entity_poly.pdbx_strand_id
1 'polypeptide(L)'
;MATVVMMKHPQTGLTKKGLVGFSWTTLFFGGFPALFRGDWGMGLLLTLLAFFTGNISSIIAAFLYNKSYTSKLIEKGYVFADTEALNSLARAKLGVDTGAAVPNPT
;
A
#
# COMPACT_ATOMS: atom_id res chain seq x y z
N MET A 1 4.96 -12.82 3.27
CA MET A 1 3.88 -12.84 2.26
C MET A 1 3.06 -11.55 2.34
N ALA A 2 2.34 -11.18 1.29
CA ALA A 2 1.46 -10.00 1.32
C ALA A 2 0.30 -10.23 2.30
N THR A 3 0.11 -9.30 3.23
CA THR A 3 -1.05 -9.28 4.13
C THR A 3 -1.93 -8.11 3.75
N VAL A 4 -3.24 -8.36 3.62
CA VAL A 4 -4.23 -7.33 3.36
C VAL A 4 -4.70 -6.76 4.69
N VAL A 5 -4.86 -5.44 4.75
CA VAL A 5 -5.47 -4.74 5.89
C VAL A 5 -6.54 -3.80 5.35
N MET A 6 -7.75 -3.88 5.90
CA MET A 6 -8.83 -2.97 5.54
C MET A 6 -8.56 -1.57 6.09
N MET A 7 -8.78 -0.57 5.24
CA MET A 7 -8.65 0.83 5.59
C MET A 7 -9.93 1.59 5.25
N LYS A 8 -10.27 2.60 6.04
CA LYS A 8 -11.46 3.43 5.85
C LYS A 8 -11.10 4.90 6.01
N HIS A 9 -11.63 5.75 5.14
CA HIS A 9 -11.54 7.19 5.31
C HIS A 9 -12.67 7.67 6.25
N PRO A 10 -12.38 8.35 7.37
CA PRO A 10 -13.38 8.66 8.39
C PRO A 10 -14.47 9.63 7.90
N GLN A 11 -14.10 10.64 7.11
CA GLN A 11 -15.04 11.66 6.63
C GLN A 11 -15.95 11.18 5.48
N THR A 12 -15.41 10.43 4.52
CA THR A 12 -16.15 9.99 3.32
C THR A 12 -16.74 8.59 3.46
N GLY A 13 -16.30 7.82 4.45
CA GLY A 13 -16.69 6.42 4.63
C GLY A 13 -16.08 5.45 3.61
N LEU A 14 -15.30 5.93 2.64
CA LEU A 14 -14.71 5.11 1.59
C LEU A 14 -13.75 4.07 2.17
N THR A 15 -13.90 2.83 1.74
CA THR A 15 -13.03 1.73 2.14
C THR A 15 -12.05 1.37 1.04
N LYS A 16 -10.81 1.07 1.42
CA LYS A 16 -9.76 0.59 0.52
C LYS A 16 -8.99 -0.54 1.19
N LYS A 17 -8.43 -1.42 0.36
CA LYS A 17 -7.52 -2.47 0.80
C LYS A 17 -6.10 -1.92 0.82
N GLY A 18 -5.49 -1.86 1.99
CA GLY A 18 -4.04 -1.70 2.15
C GLY A 18 -3.33 -3.05 2.07
N LEU A 19 -2.04 -3.03 1.73
CA LEU A 19 -1.18 -4.22 1.69
C LEU A 19 0.14 -3.96 2.39
N VAL A 20 0.61 -4.95 3.15
CA VAL A 20 1.95 -4.94 3.77
C VAL A 20 2.72 -6.20 3.43
N GLY A 21 4.05 -6.13 3.45
CA GLY A 21 4.94 -7.22 3.08
C GLY A 21 5.16 -7.38 1.57
N PHE A 22 5.76 -8.50 1.17
CA PHE A 22 6.20 -8.76 -0.20
C PHE A 22 5.06 -8.88 -1.22
N SER A 23 5.15 -8.18 -2.34
CA SER A 23 4.16 -8.16 -3.43
C SER A 23 4.51 -9.15 -4.54
N TRP A 24 3.92 -10.34 -4.50
CA TRP A 24 4.01 -11.31 -5.59
C TRP A 24 3.48 -10.77 -6.92
N THR A 25 2.40 -9.98 -6.88
CA THR A 25 1.86 -9.38 -8.10
C THR A 25 2.83 -8.39 -8.74
N THR A 26 3.54 -7.60 -7.94
CA THR A 26 4.53 -6.65 -8.46
C THR A 26 5.75 -7.37 -9.01
N LEU A 27 6.18 -8.47 -8.38
CA LEU A 27 7.31 -9.28 -8.86
C LEU A 27 7.10 -9.75 -10.31
N PHE A 28 5.93 -10.32 -10.62
CA PHE A 28 5.69 -10.93 -11.93
C PHE A 28 5.14 -9.94 -12.97
N PHE A 29 4.46 -8.88 -12.54
CA PHE A 29 3.74 -7.97 -13.46
C PHE A 29 4.22 -6.52 -13.39
N GLY A 30 5.33 -6.24 -12.70
CA GLY A 30 5.89 -4.89 -12.58
C GLY A 30 4.87 -3.87 -12.08
N GLY A 31 4.62 -2.84 -12.88
CA GLY A 31 3.72 -1.74 -12.55
C GLY A 31 2.23 -1.98 -12.76
N PHE A 32 1.80 -3.05 -13.46
CA PHE A 32 0.38 -3.28 -13.74
C PHE A 32 -0.51 -3.37 -12.48
N PRO A 33 -0.11 -4.06 -11.41
CA PRO A 33 -0.90 -4.10 -10.18
C PRO A 33 -1.11 -2.72 -9.55
N ALA A 34 -0.19 -1.78 -9.76
CA ALA A 34 -0.32 -0.42 -9.25
C ALA A 34 -1.34 0.40 -10.05
N LEU A 35 -1.36 0.22 -11.38
CA LEU A 35 -2.35 0.82 -12.27
C LEU A 35 -3.77 0.35 -11.89
N PHE A 36 -3.97 -0.95 -11.67
CA PHE A 36 -5.29 -1.48 -11.27
C PHE A 36 -5.73 -1.03 -9.87
N ARG A 37 -4.81 -0.62 -9.01
CA ARG A 37 -5.12 -0.03 -7.69
C ARG A 37 -5.38 1.48 -7.75
N GLY A 38 -5.25 2.09 -8.93
CA GLY A 38 -5.42 3.53 -9.13
C GLY A 38 -4.22 4.37 -8.70
N ASP A 39 -3.05 3.76 -8.44
CA ASP A 39 -1.78 4.48 -8.26
C ASP A 39 -1.10 4.65 -9.61
N TRP A 40 -1.71 5.48 -10.46
CA TRP A 40 -1.31 5.68 -11.85
C TRP A 40 0.13 6.17 -12.00
N GLY A 41 0.57 7.10 -11.14
CA GLY A 41 1.93 7.63 -11.17
C GLY A 41 2.98 6.55 -10.90
N MET A 42 2.82 5.80 -9.81
CA MET A 42 3.75 4.71 -9.49
C MET A 42 3.63 3.55 -10.47
N GLY A 43 2.42 3.25 -10.94
CA GLY A 43 2.19 2.19 -11.91
C GLY A 43 2.85 2.46 -13.25
N LEU A 44 2.74 3.68 -13.79
CA LEU A 44 3.42 4.04 -15.03
C LEU A 44 4.94 3.98 -14.87
N LEU A 45 5.47 4.54 -13.77
CA LEU A 45 6.90 4.52 -13.46
C LEU A 45 7.44 3.07 -13.38
N LEU A 46 6.79 2.21 -12.60
CA LEU A 46 7.22 0.83 -12.44
C LEU A 46 7.07 0.01 -13.72
N THR A 47 6.06 0.30 -14.56
CA THR A 47 5.90 -0.34 -15.87
C THR A 47 7.04 0.06 -16.81
N LEU A 48 7.40 1.35 -16.87
CA LEU A 48 8.54 1.80 -17.68
C LEU A 48 9.86 1.19 -17.19
N LEU A 49 10.10 1.20 -15.88
CA LEU A 49 11.29 0.56 -15.31
C LEU A 49 11.34 -0.94 -15.60
N ALA A 50 10.21 -1.65 -15.45
CA ALA A 50 10.14 -3.07 -15.76
C ALA A 50 10.40 -3.33 -17.25
N PHE A 51 9.89 -2.48 -18.15
CA PHE A 51 10.14 -2.59 -19.58
C PHE A 51 11.62 -2.42 -19.93
N PHE A 52 12.27 -1.35 -19.43
CA PHE A 52 13.67 -1.05 -19.75
C PHE A 52 14.68 -1.97 -19.05
N THR A 53 14.32 -2.55 -17.89
CA THR A 53 15.22 -3.44 -17.13
C THR A 53 14.97 -4.92 -17.36
N GLY A 54 14.10 -5.30 -18.30
CA GLY A 54 13.74 -6.71 -18.49
C GLY A 54 13.08 -7.33 -17.25
N ASN A 55 12.23 -6.55 -16.56
CA ASN A 55 11.50 -6.89 -15.35
C ASN A 55 12.37 -7.04 -14.07
N ILE A 56 13.68 -6.76 -14.13
CA ILE A 56 14.56 -6.84 -12.95
C ILE A 56 14.18 -5.82 -11.88
N SER A 57 13.75 -4.61 -12.27
CA SER A 57 13.28 -3.59 -11.32
C SER A 57 12.10 -4.07 -10.46
N SER A 58 11.32 -5.02 -10.97
CA SER A 58 10.16 -5.60 -10.29
C SER A 58 10.54 -6.43 -9.07
N ILE A 59 11.76 -6.99 -9.03
CA ILE A 59 12.29 -7.70 -7.86
C ILE A 59 12.40 -6.73 -6.69
N ILE A 60 13.02 -5.57 -6.90
CA ILE A 60 13.16 -4.53 -5.86
C ILE A 60 11.78 -3.95 -5.52
N ALA A 61 10.99 -3.62 -6.55
CA ALA A 61 9.66 -3.05 -6.36
C ALA A 61 8.72 -3.97 -5.56
N ALA A 62 8.87 -5.29 -5.66
CA ALA A 62 8.06 -6.24 -4.90
C ALA A 62 8.23 -6.11 -3.38
N PHE A 63 9.39 -5.66 -2.89
CA PHE A 63 9.61 -5.39 -1.46
C PHE A 63 9.06 -4.03 -1.02
N LEU A 64 9.08 -3.03 -1.90
CA LEU A 64 8.82 -1.64 -1.54
C LEU A 64 7.38 -1.18 -1.84
N TYR A 65 6.78 -1.68 -2.92
CA TYR A 65 5.56 -1.12 -3.47
C TYR A 65 4.37 -1.21 -2.50
N ASN A 66 4.13 -2.36 -1.86
CA ASN A 66 3.03 -2.51 -0.91
C ASN A 66 3.12 -1.52 0.26
N LYS A 67 4.32 -1.36 0.83
CA LYS A 67 4.57 -0.38 1.90
C LYS A 67 4.28 1.03 1.40
N SER A 68 4.85 1.42 0.25
CA SER A 68 4.64 2.75 -0.33
C SER A 68 3.15 3.03 -0.61
N TYR A 69 2.44 2.08 -1.22
CA TYR A 69 1.02 2.21 -1.54
C TYR A 69 0.17 2.42 -0.28
N THR A 70 0.40 1.62 0.76
CA THR A 70 -0.38 1.73 2.00
C THR A 70 -0.03 2.99 2.79
N SER A 71 1.25 3.41 2.82
CA SER A 71 1.64 4.71 3.39
C SER A 71 0.94 5.88 2.70
N LYS A 72 0.84 5.86 1.35
CA LYS A 72 0.08 6.89 0.61
C LYS A 72 -1.41 6.90 0.96
N LEU A 73 -2.00 5.77 1.34
CA LEU A 73 -3.39 5.76 1.81
C LEU A 73 -3.51 6.46 3.17
N ILE A 74 -2.55 6.26 4.08
CA ILE A 74 -2.50 6.94 5.37
C ILE A 74 -2.33 8.46 5.17
N GLU A 75 -1.42 8.87 4.28
CA GLU A 75 -1.23 10.28 3.89
C GLU A 75 -2.50 10.91 3.32
N LYS A 76 -3.36 10.11 2.66
CA LYS A 76 -4.68 10.52 2.15
C LYS A 76 -5.79 10.47 3.21
N GLY A 77 -5.45 10.29 4.49
CA GLY A 77 -6.40 10.30 5.61
C GLY A 77 -7.14 8.97 5.83
N TYR A 78 -6.72 7.87 5.19
CA TYR A 78 -7.29 6.56 5.50
C TYR A 78 -6.71 6.03 6.81
N VAL A 79 -7.57 5.41 7.61
CA VAL A 79 -7.18 4.74 8.86
C VAL A 79 -7.44 3.26 8.80
N PHE A 80 -6.69 2.48 9.58
CA PHE A 80 -6.89 1.04 9.69
C PHE A 80 -8.27 0.75 10.29
N ALA A 81 -9.01 -0.16 9.64
CA ALA A 81 -10.40 -0.48 9.95
C ALA A 81 -10.63 -2.01 9.85
N ASP A 82 -9.62 -2.78 10.24
CA ASP A 82 -9.65 -4.24 10.28
C ASP A 82 -9.60 -4.76 11.74
N THR A 83 -9.45 -6.06 11.93
CA THR A 83 -9.17 -6.66 13.25
C THR A 83 -7.92 -6.06 13.89
N GLU A 84 -7.90 -5.93 15.23
CA GLU A 84 -6.77 -5.31 15.92
C GLU A 84 -5.45 -6.05 15.71
N ALA A 85 -5.50 -7.37 15.52
CA ALA A 85 -4.34 -8.18 15.15
C ALA A 85 -3.76 -7.77 13.79
N LEU A 86 -4.60 -7.51 12.78
CA LEU A 86 -4.13 -7.08 11.46
C LEU A 86 -3.68 -5.61 11.47
N ASN A 87 -4.40 -4.75 12.20
CA ASN A 87 -4.03 -3.34 12.34
C ASN A 87 -2.66 -3.19 13.01
N SER A 88 -2.42 -3.88 14.12
CA SER A 88 -1.13 -3.87 14.82
C SER A 88 0.01 -4.43 13.96
N LEU A 89 -0.23 -5.52 13.23
CA LEU A 89 0.74 -6.06 12.27
C LEU A 89 1.05 -5.06 11.15
N ALA A 90 0.04 -4.40 10.59
CA ALA A 90 0.23 -3.41 9.53
C ALA A 90 1.03 -2.19 10.04
N ARG A 91 0.68 -1.66 11.22
CA ARG A 91 1.43 -0.57 11.88
C ARG A 91 2.90 -0.94 12.07
N ALA A 92 3.20 -2.13 12.58
CA ALA A 92 4.56 -2.61 12.79
C ALA A 92 5.34 -2.74 11.47
N LYS A 93 4.72 -3.25 10.39
CA LYS A 93 5.37 -3.39 9.08
C LYS A 93 5.58 -2.06 8.36
N LEU A 94 4.74 -1.07 8.64
CA LEU A 94 4.82 0.26 8.03
C LEU A 94 5.71 1.22 8.83
N GLY A 95 5.92 0.96 10.12
CA GLY A 95 6.63 1.85 11.04
C GLY A 95 5.78 3.05 11.44
N VAL A 96 4.47 2.86 11.62
CA VAL A 96 3.52 3.91 12.01
C VAL A 96 3.21 3.74 13.49
N ASP A 97 3.46 4.78 14.29
CA ASP A 97 3.20 4.75 15.72
C ASP A 97 1.70 4.65 16.03
N THR A 98 1.36 3.90 17.08
CA THR A 98 0.00 3.68 17.59
C THR A 98 -0.68 4.98 18.06
N GLY A 99 0.09 6.06 18.24
CA GLY A 99 -0.35 7.37 18.71
C GLY A 99 -0.79 8.37 17.65
N ALA A 100 -0.69 8.05 16.35
CA ALA A 100 -1.33 8.85 15.30
C ALA A 100 -2.84 8.57 15.28
N ALA A 101 -3.49 8.88 16.41
CA ALA A 101 -4.92 8.99 16.51
C ALA A 101 -5.38 10.06 15.52
N VAL A 102 -6.36 9.65 14.73
CA VAL A 102 -7.28 10.47 13.94
C VAL A 102 -7.44 11.84 14.62
N PRO A 103 -7.19 12.98 13.93
CA PRO A 103 -7.69 14.26 14.39
C PRO A 103 -9.20 14.11 14.55
N ASN A 104 -9.69 14.23 15.79
CA ASN A 104 -11.13 14.23 16.06
C ASN A 104 -11.79 15.23 15.09
N PRO A 105 -12.77 14.80 14.28
CA PRO A 105 -13.62 15.77 13.61
C PRO A 105 -14.36 16.52 14.71
N THR A 106 -14.00 17.80 14.84
CA THR A 106 -14.77 18.80 15.62
C THR A 106 -16.00 19.20 14.82
#